data_AF-A0A1V5K4S3-F1
#
_entry.id   AF-A0A1V5K4S3-F1
#
_cell.length_a   1.000
_cell.length_b   1.000
_cell.length_c   1.000
_cell.angle_alpha   90.00
_cell.angle_beta   90.00
_cell.angle_gamma   90.00
#
_symmetry.space_group_name_H-M   'P 1'
#
loop_
_entity.id
_entity.type
_entity.pdbx_description
1 polymer ?
#
loop_
_entity_poly.entity_id
_entity_poly.type
_entity_poly.pdbx_seq_one_letter_code
_entity_poly.pdbx_strand_id
1 'polypeptide(L)' 'MEEKKPEIQNKQAIEADMLKIMQMQDKSAQEKYNAIQDLAKKYNMPLEKLLKNIITDWCNEDKEKKFSQKGKFKKIL' A
#
# COMPACT_ATOMS: atom_id res chain seq x y z
N MET A 1 -4.27 -33.94 -13.12
CA MET A 1 -3.48 -32.76 -12.69
C MET A 1 -4.32 -31.55 -13.03
N GLU A 2 -5.03 -31.00 -12.05
CA GLU A 2 -5.79 -29.75 -12.21
C GLU A 2 -5.14 -28.71 -11.30
N GLU A 3 -4.26 -27.90 -11.88
CA GLU A 3 -3.74 -26.70 -11.25
C GLU A 3 -4.85 -25.65 -11.22
N LYS A 4 -5.63 -25.64 -10.13
CA LYS A 4 -6.55 -24.54 -9.83
C LYS A 4 -5.73 -23.28 -9.54
N LYS A 5 -5.53 -22.44 -10.55
CA LYS A 5 -5.16 -21.02 -10.40
C LYS A 5 -6.22 -20.30 -9.55
N PRO A 6 -5.90 -19.80 -8.34
CA PRO A 6 -6.84 -18.97 -7.59
C PRO A 6 -6.63 -17.50 -7.98
N GLU A 7 -7.08 -17.11 -9.17
CA GLU A 7 -6.84 -15.74 -9.69
C GLU A 7 -7.81 -14.67 -9.13
N ILE A 8 -8.78 -15.01 -8.28
CA ILE A 8 -9.84 -14.05 -7.86
C ILE A 8 -9.90 -13.80 -6.34
N GLN A 9 -9.34 -14.68 -5.49
CA GLN A 9 -9.41 -14.54 -4.01
C GLN A 9 -8.24 -13.77 -3.37
N ASN A 10 -7.17 -13.46 -4.11
CA ASN A 10 -5.93 -12.98 -3.48
C ASN A 10 -5.81 -11.46 -3.35
N LYS A 11 -6.53 -10.64 -4.14
CA LYS A 11 -6.27 -9.19 -4.17
C LYS A 11 -6.57 -8.49 -2.84
N GLN A 12 -7.75 -8.74 -2.27
CA GLN A 12 -8.13 -8.18 -0.96
C GLN A 12 -7.23 -8.68 0.18
N ALA A 13 -6.78 -9.94 0.11
CA ALA A 13 -5.87 -10.51 1.09
C ALA A 13 -4.46 -9.87 1.02
N ILE A 14 -3.95 -9.64 -0.20
CA ILE A 14 -2.70 -8.91 -0.44
C ILE A 14 -2.81 -7.49 0.13
N GLU A 15 -3.89 -6.76 -0.17
CA GLU A 15 -4.09 -5.39 0.29
C GLU A 15 -4.18 -5.33 1.83
N ALA A 16 -4.87 -6.28 2.46
CA ALA A 16 -4.95 -6.36 3.92
C ALA A 16 -3.59 -6.67 4.57
N ASP A 17 -2.81 -7.60 4.02
CA ASP A 17 -1.48 -7.90 4.55
C ASP A 17 -0.48 -6.75 4.30
N MET A 18 -0.57 -6.05 3.15
CA MET A 18 0.22 -4.83 2.90
C MET A 18 -0.13 -3.72 3.90
N LEU A 19 -1.42 -3.50 4.18
CA LEU A 19 -1.88 -2.49 5.12
C LEU A 19 -1.35 -2.76 6.54
N LYS A 20 -1.34 -4.02 6.98
CA LYS A 20 -0.74 -4.40 8.27
C LYS A 20 0.73 -4.03 8.33
N ILE A 21 1.52 -4.28 7.27
CA ILE A 21 2.96 -3.95 7.25
C ILE A 21 3.17 -2.43 7.33
N MET A 22 2.34 -1.63 6.66
CA MET A 22 2.41 -0.17 6.74
C MET A 22 2.10 0.36 8.14
N GLN A 23 1.06 -0.19 8.77
CA GLN A 23 0.55 0.21 10.08
C GLN A 23 1.46 -0.18 11.26
N MET A 24 2.49 -1.00 11.05
CA MET A 24 3.49 -1.29 12.08
C MET A 24 4.27 0.00 12.41
N GLN A 25 3.87 0.71 13.47
CA GLN A 25 4.44 2.01 13.85
C GLN A 25 5.89 1.88 14.36
N ASP A 26 6.24 0.77 14.99
CA ASP A 26 7.55 0.55 15.64
C ASP A 26 8.60 -0.14 14.76
N LYS A 27 8.28 -0.44 13.50
CA LYS A 27 9.18 -1.14 12.58
C LYS A 27 10.01 -0.17 11.76
N SER A 28 11.31 -0.42 11.68
CA SER A 28 12.21 0.33 10.80
C SER A 28 11.81 0.16 9.32
N ALA A 29 12.21 1.12 8.48
CA ALA A 29 11.95 1.04 7.04
C ALA A 29 12.48 -0.26 6.41
N GLN A 30 13.61 -0.76 6.91
CA GLN A 30 14.22 -2.01 6.45
C GLN A 30 13.41 -3.24 6.85
N GLU A 31 12.86 -3.28 8.07
CA GLU A 31 11.97 -4.36 8.48
C GLU A 31 10.66 -4.39 7.68
N LYS A 32 10.10 -3.21 7.38
CA LYS A 32 8.93 -3.11 6.50
C LYS A 32 9.26 -3.60 5.09
N TYR A 33 10.42 -3.25 4.55
CA TYR A 33 10.89 -3.74 3.26
C TYR A 33 11.02 -5.27 3.23
N ASN A 34 11.63 -5.86 4.26
CA ASN A 34 11.76 -7.32 4.37
C ASN A 34 10.39 -8.00 4.40
N ALA A 35 9.44 -7.44 5.15
CA ALA A 35 8.06 -7.97 5.21
C ALA A 35 7.34 -7.89 3.85
N ILE A 36 7.53 -6.81 3.08
CA ILE A 36 6.98 -6.69 1.73
C ILE A 36 7.66 -7.69 0.78
N GLN A 37 8.97 -7.94 0.94
CA GLN A 37 9.69 -8.94 0.17
C GLN A 37 9.17 -10.36 0.44
N ASP A 38 8.87 -10.71 1.69
CA ASP A 38 8.25 -11.99 2.03
C ASP A 38 6.81 -12.09 1.52
N LEU A 39 6.06 -10.99 1.55
CA LEU A 39 4.72 -10.91 0.95
C LEU A 39 4.76 -11.16 -0.57
N ALA A 40 5.73 -10.56 -1.26
CA ALA A 40 5.95 -10.75 -2.69
C ALA A 40 6.17 -12.24 -3.03
N LYS A 41 6.98 -12.94 -2.21
CA LYS A 41 7.19 -14.40 -2.36
C LYS A 41 5.93 -15.20 -2.06
N LYS A 42 5.21 -14.88 -0.98
CA LYS A 42 3.97 -15.57 -0.55
C LYS A 42 2.90 -15.59 -1.63
N TYR A 43 2.77 -14.49 -2.38
CA TYR A 43 1.77 -14.35 -3.43
C TYR A 43 2.35 -14.49 -4.85
N ASN A 44 3.62 -14.90 -4.97
CA ASN A 44 4.34 -15.05 -6.24
C ASN A 44 4.22 -13.81 -7.15
N MET A 45 4.49 -12.63 -6.58
CA MET A 45 4.39 -11.34 -7.27
C MET A 45 5.72 -10.60 -7.30
N PRO A 46 5.92 -9.70 -8.29
CA PRO A 46 7.09 -8.83 -8.32
C PRO A 46 7.07 -7.83 -7.16
N LEU A 47 8.17 -7.76 -6.40
CA LEU A 47 8.34 -6.81 -5.30
C LEU A 47 8.17 -5.36 -5.76
N GLU A 48 8.70 -5.02 -6.93
CA GLU A 48 8.58 -3.69 -7.53
C GLU A 48 7.12 -3.25 -7.73
N LYS A 49 6.24 -4.20 -8.05
CA LYS A 49 4.80 -3.93 -8.24
C LYS A 49 4.15 -3.54 -6.92
N LEU A 50 4.50 -4.22 -5.84
CA LEU A 50 3.99 -3.90 -4.49
C LEU A 50 4.53 -2.55 -4.04
N LEU A 51 5.84 -2.32 -4.14
CA LEU A 51 6.47 -1.05 -3.75
C LEU A 51 5.91 0.15 -4.52
N LYS A 52 5.68 0.02 -5.83
CA LYS A 52 5.06 1.09 -6.64
C LYS A 52 3.67 1.47 -6.12
N ASN A 53 2.86 0.48 -5.71
CA ASN A 53 1.54 0.76 -5.15
C ASN A 53 1.66 1.53 -3.82
N ILE A 54 2.59 1.13 -2.93
CA ILE A 54 2.84 1.83 -1.66
C ILE A 54 3.26 3.28 -1.89
N ILE A 55 4.25 3.49 -2.76
CA ILE A 55 4.80 4.83 -3.03
C ILE A 55 3.74 5.71 -3.69
N THR A 56 2.95 5.16 -4.60
CA THR A 56 1.86 5.88 -5.28
C THR A 56 0.79 6.31 -4.28
N ASP A 57 0.41 5.40 -3.36
CA ASP A 57 -0.57 5.67 -2.30
C ASP A 57 -0.09 6.79 -1.36
N TRP A 58 1.15 6.72 -0.88
CA TRP A 58 1.75 7.78 -0.07
C TRP A 58 1.86 9.12 -0.80
N CYS A 59 2.19 9.10 -2.08
CA CYS A 59 2.28 10.30 -2.91
C CYS A 59 0.90 10.92 -3.18
N ASN A 60 -0.14 10.09 -3.31
CA ASN A 60 -1.53 10.53 -3.46
C ASN A 60 -2.09 11.07 -2.14
N GLU A 61 -1.81 10.43 -1.01
CA GLU A 61 -2.17 10.96 0.33
C GLU A 61 -1.58 12.36 0.58
N ASP A 62 -0.33 12.64 0.18
CA ASP A 62 0.27 13.98 0.31
C ASP A 62 -0.47 15.02 -0.57
N LYS A 63 -0.87 14.62 -1.78
CA LYS A 63 -1.63 15.48 -2.70
C LYS A 63 -3.03 15.80 -2.17
N GLU A 64 -3.75 14.82 -1.64
CA GLU A 64 -5.08 15.02 -1.06
C GLU A 64 -5.04 15.89 0.20
N LYS A 65 -4.04 15.69 1.07
CA LYS A 65 -3.81 16.55 2.25
C LYS A 65 -3.52 18.01 1.86
N LYS A 66 -2.77 18.24 0.77
CA LYS A 66 -2.49 19.60 0.26
C LYS A 66 -3.68 20.23 -0.47
N PHE A 67 -4.56 19.43 -1.07
CA PHE A 67 -5.75 19.95 -1.74
C PHE A 67 -6.82 20.41 -0.74
N SER A 68 -6.98 19.68 0.38
CA SER A 68 -7.97 20.00 1.43
C SER A 68 -7.65 21.29 2.21
N GLN A 69 -6.39 21.74 2.21
CA GLN A 69 -5.99 22.96 2.92
C GLN A 69 -6.31 24.27 2.17
N LYS A 70 -6.55 24.22 0.85
CA LYS A 70 -6.83 25.42 0.04
C LYS A 70 -8.30 25.88 0.03
N GLY A 71 -9.21 25.14 0.65
CA GLY A 71 -10.65 25.47 0.68
C GLY A 71 -11.11 26.44 1.78
N LYS A 72 -10.23 26.91 2.67
CA LYS A 72 -10.61 27.74 3.85
C LYS A 72 -10.43 29.25 3.67
N PHE A 73 -10.44 29.78 2.45
CA PHE A 73 -10.59 31.23 2.28
C PHE A 73 -12.05 31.61 2.58
N LYS A 74 -12.31 31.85 3.87
CA LYS A 74 -13.50 32.50 4.39
C LYS A 74 -13.69 33.79 3.59
N LYS A 75 -14.74 33.85 2.77
CA LYS A 75 -15.25 35.08 2.17
C LYS A 75 -15.73 35.95 3.33
N ILE A 76 -14.87 36.83 3.82
CA ILE A 76 -15.27 37.88 4.77
C ILE A 76 -16.11 38.84 3.94
N LEU A 77 -17.40 38.89 4.25
CA LEU A 77 -18.37 39.85 3.73
C LEU A 77 -18.21 41.17 4.50
#